data_AF-A0A417CDH1-F1
#
_entry.id   AF-A0A417CDH1-F1
#
_cell.length_a   1.000
_cell.length_b   1.000
_cell.length_c   1.000
_cell.angle_alpha   90.00
_cell.angle_beta   90.00
_cell.angle_gamma   90.00
#
_symmetry.space_group_name_H-M   'P 1'
#
loop_
_entity.id
_entity.type
_entity.pdbx_description
1 polymer ?
#
loop_
_entity_poly.entity_id
_entity_poly.type
_entity_poly.pdbx_seq_one_letter_code
_entity_poly.pdbx_strand_id
1 'polypeptide(L)'
;MKEILGYNLEKFFRRIEYPCDGGMFERTYKGTDYEVWAMTDNIFDIICDYSEDEFVELAGKDAWWRSSTGSVLGKPTARAIVNEKRLICWDDDYYLPDEYEEEPCKEYKSLTEYLCDGIGASLPKNVVACAMDLAKYNNMSLGDLFTEYEG
;
A
#
# COMPACT_ATOMS: atom_id res chain seq x y z
N MET A 1 -13.67 -5.49 -0.48
CA MET A 1 -12.94 -4.72 -1.51
C MET A 1 -11.48 -5.11 -1.42
N LYS A 2 -10.87 -5.45 -2.54
CA LYS A 2 -9.43 -5.72 -2.69
C LYS A 2 -8.76 -4.46 -3.24
N GLU A 3 -7.51 -4.25 -2.89
CA GLU A 3 -6.75 -3.09 -3.38
C GLU A 3 -5.48 -3.56 -4.11
N ILE A 4 -5.14 -2.83 -5.16
CA ILE A 4 -3.91 -2.97 -5.94
C ILE A 4 -3.15 -1.64 -5.89
N LEU A 5 -1.85 -1.74 -5.66
CA LEU A 5 -0.89 -0.63 -5.84
C LEU A 5 -0.16 -0.89 -7.16
N GLY A 6 0.08 0.15 -7.95
CA GLY A 6 0.91 0.04 -9.14
C GLY A 6 0.95 1.32 -9.95
N TYR A 7 1.76 1.33 -11.00
CA TYR A 7 1.85 2.46 -11.91
C TYR A 7 0.87 2.31 -13.08
N ASN A 8 0.24 3.41 -13.50
CA ASN A 8 -0.58 3.49 -14.73
C ASN A 8 -1.72 2.45 -14.84
N LEU A 9 -2.29 2.05 -13.71
CA LEU A 9 -3.35 1.03 -13.64
C LEU A 9 -4.64 1.46 -14.34
N GLU A 10 -4.84 2.76 -14.59
CA GLU A 10 -5.98 3.25 -15.37
C GLU A 10 -6.08 2.61 -16.76
N LYS A 11 -4.96 2.42 -17.47
CA LYS A 11 -4.95 1.75 -18.79
C LYS A 11 -5.34 0.28 -18.68
N PHE A 12 -4.89 -0.37 -17.61
CA PHE A 12 -5.20 -1.76 -17.31
C PHE A 12 -6.71 -1.95 -17.09
N PHE A 13 -7.32 -1.14 -16.23
CA PHE A 13 -8.76 -1.25 -15.93
C PHE A 13 -9.67 -0.94 -17.12
N ARG A 14 -9.29 0.00 -18.01
CA ARG A 14 -10.03 0.25 -19.27
C ARG A 14 -10.13 -0.98 -20.17
N ARG A 15 -9.22 -1.95 -20.04
CA ARG A 15 -9.25 -3.19 -20.83
C ARG A 15 -10.20 -4.23 -20.24
N ILE A 16 -10.45 -4.18 -18.93
CA ILE A 16 -11.32 -5.10 -18.17
C ILE A 16 -12.80 -4.71 -18.28
N GLU A 17 -13.13 -3.47 -18.69
CA GLU A 17 -14.52 -2.95 -18.83
C GLU A 17 -15.47 -3.77 -19.74
N TYR A 18 -15.02 -4.87 -20.36
CA TYR A 18 -15.85 -5.79 -21.15
C TYR A 18 -15.52 -7.25 -20.82
N PRO A 19 -16.41 -8.10 -20.25
CA PRO A 19 -17.77 -7.90 -19.72
C PRO A 19 -17.87 -8.40 -18.26
N CYS A 20 -17.74 -7.51 -17.28
CA CYS A 20 -17.86 -7.87 -15.86
C CYS A 20 -19.23 -7.46 -15.34
N ASP A 21 -20.26 -8.30 -15.48
CA ASP A 21 -21.56 -8.04 -14.85
C ASP A 21 -21.36 -7.85 -13.34
N GLY A 22 -21.57 -6.61 -12.85
CA GLY A 22 -21.50 -6.25 -11.44
C GLY A 22 -20.08 -6.00 -10.87
N GLY A 23 -19.04 -6.06 -11.69
CA GLY A 23 -17.68 -5.68 -11.25
C GLY A 23 -17.54 -4.17 -11.10
N MET A 24 -17.07 -3.73 -9.93
CA MET A 24 -16.73 -2.33 -9.66
C MET A 24 -15.25 -2.21 -9.31
N PHE A 25 -14.63 -1.13 -9.77
CA PHE A 25 -13.31 -0.69 -9.36
C PHE A 25 -13.27 0.84 -9.35
N GLU A 26 -12.50 1.42 -8.45
CA GLU A 26 -12.32 2.85 -8.31
C GLU A 26 -10.88 3.18 -7.91
N ARG A 27 -10.38 4.32 -8.36
CA ARG A 27 -9.07 4.81 -7.93
C ARG A 27 -9.21 5.53 -6.60
N THR A 28 -8.56 5.01 -5.57
CA THR A 28 -8.59 5.56 -4.20
C THR A 28 -7.41 6.48 -3.92
N TYR A 29 -6.29 6.34 -4.64
CA TYR A 29 -5.13 7.25 -4.55
C TYR A 29 -4.44 7.43 -5.91
N LYS A 30 -3.87 8.61 -6.13
CA LYS A 30 -3.03 8.92 -7.29
C LYS A 30 -1.88 9.87 -6.92
N GLY A 31 -0.66 9.34 -6.93
CA GLY A 31 0.57 10.10 -6.83
C GLY A 31 1.26 10.25 -8.19
N THR A 32 2.50 10.74 -8.17
CA THR A 32 3.37 10.81 -9.36
C THR A 32 3.90 9.45 -9.79
N ASP A 33 4.21 8.60 -8.80
CA ASP A 33 4.96 7.36 -9.01
C ASP A 33 4.09 6.11 -8.95
N TYR A 34 2.91 6.18 -8.33
CA TYR A 34 1.98 5.06 -8.24
C TYR A 34 0.53 5.51 -7.99
N GLU A 35 -0.39 4.58 -8.18
CA GLU A 35 -1.83 4.71 -7.96
C GLU A 35 -2.31 3.54 -7.08
N VAL A 36 -3.36 3.77 -6.29
CA VAL A 36 -4.09 2.70 -5.59
C VAL A 36 -5.49 2.59 -6.18
N TRP A 37 -5.90 1.37 -6.48
CA TRP A 37 -7.25 1.08 -6.97
C TRP A 37 -7.91 0.05 -6.07
N ALA A 38 -9.12 0.36 -5.62
CA ALA A 38 -9.99 -0.57 -4.93
C ALA A 38 -10.91 -1.25 -5.94
N MET A 39 -11.18 -2.54 -5.72
CA MET A 39 -12.00 -3.35 -6.61
C MET A 39 -12.79 -4.42 -5.87
N THR A 40 -13.80 -4.91 -6.55
CA THR A 40 -14.60 -6.07 -6.16
C THR A 40 -13.85 -7.38 -6.40
N ASP A 41 -14.21 -8.44 -5.67
CA ASP A 41 -13.48 -9.73 -5.72
C ASP A 41 -13.51 -10.35 -7.12
N ASN A 42 -14.61 -10.21 -7.88
CA ASN A 42 -14.70 -10.69 -9.25
C ASN A 42 -13.72 -9.99 -10.20
N ILE A 43 -13.51 -8.67 -10.04
CA ILE A 43 -12.47 -7.95 -10.79
C ILE A 43 -11.10 -8.48 -10.39
N PHE A 44 -10.84 -8.65 -9.08
CA PHE A 44 -9.57 -9.19 -8.60
C PHE A 44 -9.27 -10.59 -9.15
N ASP A 45 -10.26 -11.47 -9.22
CA ASP A 45 -10.13 -12.82 -9.78
C ASP A 45 -9.75 -12.78 -11.27
N ILE A 46 -10.39 -11.89 -12.05
CA ILE A 46 -10.01 -11.66 -13.45
C ILE A 46 -8.55 -11.19 -13.56
N ILE A 47 -8.12 -10.27 -12.67
CA ILE A 47 -6.73 -9.84 -12.66
C ILE A 47 -5.79 -11.02 -12.35
N CYS A 48 -6.18 -11.93 -11.46
CA CYS A 48 -5.39 -13.09 -11.08
C CYS A 48 -5.24 -14.12 -12.20
N ASP A 49 -6.19 -14.20 -13.13
CA ASP A 49 -6.15 -15.11 -14.27
C ASP A 49 -5.15 -14.69 -15.36
N TYR A 50 -4.70 -13.43 -15.39
CA TYR A 50 -3.63 -13.01 -16.30
C TYR A 50 -2.29 -13.64 -15.94
N SER A 51 -1.58 -14.10 -16.97
CA SER A 51 -0.17 -14.47 -16.87
C SER A 51 0.69 -13.27 -16.47
N GLU A 52 1.90 -13.53 -15.97
CA GLU A 52 2.83 -12.47 -15.57
C GLU A 52 3.20 -11.57 -16.76
N ASP A 53 3.41 -12.14 -17.95
CA ASP A 53 3.73 -11.40 -19.17
C ASP A 53 2.58 -10.48 -19.59
N GLU A 54 1.33 -10.96 -19.59
CA GLU A 54 0.15 -10.15 -19.92
C GLU A 54 -0.05 -9.01 -18.91
N PHE A 55 0.15 -9.29 -17.62
CA PHE A 55 0.05 -8.29 -16.58
C PHE A 55 1.13 -7.21 -16.72
N VAL A 56 2.38 -7.61 -16.98
CA VAL A 56 3.52 -6.71 -17.20
C VAL A 56 3.34 -5.87 -18.47
N GLU A 57 2.78 -6.42 -19.54
CA GLU A 57 2.49 -5.66 -20.77
C GLU A 57 1.49 -4.52 -20.51
N LEU A 58 0.48 -4.79 -19.68
CA LEU A 58 -0.62 -3.86 -19.43
C LEU A 58 -0.31 -2.83 -18.34
N ALA A 59 0.25 -3.28 -17.22
CA ALA A 59 0.53 -2.45 -16.05
C ALA A 59 1.96 -1.89 -16.06
N GLY A 60 2.88 -2.53 -16.81
CA GLY A 60 4.30 -2.19 -16.86
C GLY A 60 5.14 -3.13 -16.00
N LYS A 61 6.41 -3.29 -16.36
CA LYS A 61 7.39 -4.15 -15.65
C LYS A 61 7.58 -3.80 -14.17
N ASP A 62 7.30 -2.55 -13.81
CA ASP A 62 7.42 -2.01 -12.45
C ASP A 62 6.07 -1.97 -11.73
N ALA A 63 4.97 -2.24 -12.46
CA ALA A 63 3.67 -2.47 -11.85
C ALA A 63 3.61 -3.92 -11.42
N TRP A 64 4.06 -4.13 -10.21
CA TRP A 64 3.65 -5.22 -9.35
C TRP A 64 2.60 -4.53 -8.45
N TRP A 65 1.43 -5.07 -8.11
CA TRP A 65 1.20 -5.82 -6.87
C TRP A 65 -0.26 -6.28 -6.78
N ARG A 66 -0.53 -7.58 -6.88
CA ARG A 66 -1.81 -8.14 -6.41
C ARG A 66 -1.80 -8.08 -4.89
N SER A 67 -2.89 -7.61 -4.28
CA SER A 67 -3.06 -7.47 -2.82
C SER A 67 -2.25 -8.49 -2.01
N SER A 68 -1.44 -8.05 -1.05
CA SER A 68 -0.74 -8.97 -0.14
C SER A 68 -1.64 -9.38 1.03
N THR A 69 -1.46 -10.60 1.54
CA THR A 69 -2.09 -11.03 2.80
C THR A 69 -1.41 -10.44 4.05
N GLY A 70 -0.28 -9.76 3.87
CA GLY A 70 0.49 -9.11 4.93
C GLY A 70 1.99 -9.33 4.81
N SER A 71 2.74 -8.61 5.63
CA SER A 71 4.18 -8.73 5.82
C SER A 71 4.52 -9.86 6.82
N VAL A 72 5.78 -10.28 6.83
CA VAL A 72 6.30 -11.20 7.86
C VAL A 72 6.74 -10.48 9.14
N LEU A 73 6.55 -9.16 9.22
CA LEU A 73 7.01 -8.33 10.34
C LEU A 73 6.10 -8.40 11.57
N GLY A 74 4.97 -9.11 11.47
CA GLY A 74 4.03 -9.25 12.58
C GLY A 74 3.28 -7.96 12.90
N LYS A 75 2.73 -7.86 14.10
CA LYS A 75 1.95 -6.68 14.52
C LYS A 75 2.90 -5.51 14.83
N PRO A 76 2.70 -4.31 14.24
CA PRO A 76 3.45 -3.12 14.61
C PRO A 76 3.13 -2.74 16.06
N THR A 77 4.17 -2.43 16.82
CA THR A 77 4.09 -2.07 18.25
C THR A 77 4.73 -0.73 18.57
N ALA A 78 5.21 0.00 17.55
CA ALA A 78 5.90 1.27 17.70
C ALA A 78 5.14 2.41 17.01
N ARG A 79 5.70 3.62 17.07
CA ARG A 79 5.19 4.81 16.38
C ARG A 79 6.33 5.62 15.75
N ALA A 80 6.06 6.20 14.60
CA ALA A 80 6.92 7.19 13.92
C ALA A 80 6.11 8.41 13.48
N ILE A 81 6.78 9.52 13.19
CA ILE A 81 6.20 10.64 12.47
C ILE A 81 6.52 10.45 10.99
N VAL A 82 5.48 10.33 10.18
CA VAL A 82 5.59 10.20 8.72
C VAL A 82 4.72 11.30 8.12
N ASN A 83 5.29 12.13 7.25
CA ASN A 83 4.59 13.28 6.67
C ASN A 83 3.91 14.14 7.76
N GLU A 84 4.68 14.50 8.80
CA GLU A 84 4.22 15.30 9.96
C GLU A 84 3.09 14.68 10.79
N LYS A 85 2.71 13.41 10.54
CA LYS A 85 1.62 12.71 11.20
C LYS A 85 2.11 11.44 11.90
N ARG A 86 1.46 11.08 13.03
CA ARG A 86 1.79 9.85 13.77
C ARG A 86 1.28 8.63 13.01
N LEU A 87 2.14 7.62 12.82
CA LEU A 87 1.84 6.33 12.20
C LEU A 87 2.14 5.20 13.21
N ILE A 88 1.24 4.23 13.38
CA ILE A 88 1.55 2.97 14.09
C ILE A 88 2.35 2.08 13.15
N CYS A 89 3.56 1.68 13.54
CA CYS A 89 4.55 1.13 12.62
C CYS A 89 5.54 0.15 13.28
N TRP A 90 6.51 -0.35 12.51
CA TRP A 90 7.63 -1.15 13.00
C TRP A 90 8.85 -0.25 13.07
N ASP A 91 9.17 0.24 14.26
CA ASP A 91 10.42 0.96 14.52
C ASP A 91 11.04 0.33 15.77
N ASP A 92 12.30 -0.10 15.64
CA ASP A 92 13.00 -0.89 16.66
C ASP A 92 13.35 -0.06 17.91
N ASP A 93 13.32 1.28 17.79
CA ASP A 93 13.83 2.17 18.84
C ASP A 93 12.74 2.71 19.79
N TYR A 94 11.45 2.48 19.54
CA TYR A 94 10.40 3.17 20.28
C TYR A 94 9.28 2.23 20.75
N TYR A 95 9.38 1.79 22.01
CA TYR A 95 8.25 1.21 22.72
C TYR A 95 7.13 2.26 22.86
N LEU A 96 5.86 1.84 22.79
CA LEU A 96 4.73 2.66 23.24
C LEU A 96 4.93 2.99 24.74
N PRO A 97 5.24 4.24 25.14
CA PRO A 97 5.47 4.54 26.55
C PRO A 97 4.13 4.61 27.29
N ASP A 98 4.17 4.32 28.59
CA ASP A 98 3.12 4.72 29.53
C ASP A 98 2.94 6.25 29.50
N GLU A 99 1.71 6.70 29.78
CA GLU A 99 1.03 7.97 29.44
C GLU A 99 1.74 9.34 29.59
N TYR A 100 3.03 9.46 29.95
CA TYR A 100 3.59 10.71 30.49
C TYR A 100 4.86 11.30 29.86
N GLU A 101 5.46 10.73 28.81
CA GLU A 101 6.57 11.39 28.11
C GLU A 101 6.41 11.33 26.58
N GLU A 102 6.46 12.49 25.91
CA GLU A 102 6.60 12.56 24.45
C GLU A 102 8.06 12.26 24.08
N GLU A 103 8.39 10.98 23.97
CA GLU A 103 9.68 10.58 23.41
C GLU A 103 9.79 10.99 21.92
N PRO A 104 11.00 11.36 21.47
CA PRO A 104 11.23 11.80 20.10
C PRO A 104 11.01 10.64 19.12
N CYS A 105 9.86 10.60 18.44
CA CYS A 105 9.64 9.66 17.36
C CYS A 105 10.60 9.95 16.19
N LYS A 106 11.09 8.93 15.47
CA LYS A 106 11.78 9.16 14.19
C LYS A 106 10.83 9.85 13.21
N GLU A 107 11.39 10.77 12.43
CA GLU A 107 10.66 11.53 11.43
C GLU A 107 11.07 11.09 10.02
N TYR A 108 10.07 10.87 9.18
CA TYR A 108 10.19 10.55 7.76
C TYR A 108 9.31 11.52 6.96
N LYS A 109 9.77 11.95 5.79
CA LYS A 109 9.04 12.92 4.96
C LYS A 109 7.90 12.28 4.20
N SER A 110 8.00 10.99 3.87
CA SER A 110 6.94 10.24 3.22
C SER A 110 6.87 8.79 3.68
N LEU A 111 5.74 8.14 3.40
CA LEU A 111 5.54 6.71 3.65
C LEU A 111 6.55 5.87 2.85
N THR A 112 6.84 6.26 1.61
CA THR A 112 7.89 5.60 0.81
C THR A 112 9.26 5.67 1.49
N GLU A 113 9.67 6.83 2.03
CA GLU A 113 10.94 6.97 2.76
C GLU A 113 10.97 6.05 3.99
N TYR A 114 9.89 6.02 4.79
CA TYR A 114 9.79 5.10 5.93
C TYR A 114 9.88 3.63 5.50
N LEU A 115 9.13 3.21 4.47
CA LEU A 115 9.12 1.83 4.00
C LEU A 115 10.47 1.41 3.45
N CYS A 116 11.14 2.27 2.68
CA CYS A 116 12.40 1.93 2.02
C CYS A 116 13.60 2.05 2.96
N ASP A 117 13.71 3.16 3.68
CA ASP A 117 14.90 3.51 4.46
C ASP A 117 14.72 3.18 5.94
N GLY A 118 13.49 3.30 6.47
CA GLY A 118 13.18 2.99 7.87
C GLY A 118 13.20 1.50 8.18
N ILE A 119 12.54 0.68 7.34
CA ILE A 119 12.40 -0.77 7.58
C ILE A 119 13.03 -1.66 6.50
N GLY A 120 13.67 -1.06 5.48
CA GLY A 120 14.36 -1.81 4.43
C GLY A 120 13.43 -2.56 3.46
N ALA A 121 12.15 -2.20 3.38
CA ALA A 121 11.16 -2.84 2.51
C ALA A 121 11.21 -2.35 1.06
N SER A 122 12.38 -1.97 0.55
CA SER A 122 12.56 -1.30 -0.76
C SER A 122 12.24 -2.16 -1.99
N LEU A 123 12.17 -3.49 -1.85
CA LEU A 123 11.62 -4.33 -2.91
C LEU A 123 10.12 -4.08 -2.99
N PRO A 124 9.54 -3.83 -4.17
CA PRO A 124 8.18 -3.35 -4.19
C PRO A 124 7.17 -4.38 -3.59
N LYS A 125 7.52 -5.68 -3.51
CA LYS A 125 6.68 -6.72 -2.86
C LYS A 125 6.56 -6.53 -1.38
N ASN A 126 7.66 -6.10 -0.80
CA ASN A 126 7.75 -5.81 0.59
C ASN A 126 7.02 -4.49 0.87
N VAL A 127 7.13 -3.49 -0.01
CA VAL A 127 6.34 -2.23 0.08
C VAL A 127 4.85 -2.54 0.21
N VAL A 128 4.25 -3.33 -0.69
CA VAL A 128 2.82 -3.61 -0.59
C VAL A 128 2.45 -4.49 0.57
N ALA A 129 3.25 -5.52 0.87
CA ALA A 129 3.00 -6.35 2.05
C ALA A 129 2.99 -5.52 3.34
N CYS A 130 3.93 -4.60 3.47
CA CYS A 130 4.03 -3.71 4.63
C CYS A 130 2.92 -2.64 4.62
N ALA A 131 2.65 -2.00 3.48
CA ALA A 131 1.61 -0.97 3.38
C ALA A 131 0.21 -1.54 3.66
N MET A 132 -0.10 -2.76 3.20
CA MET A 132 -1.36 -3.44 3.53
C MET A 132 -1.52 -3.70 5.03
N ASP A 133 -0.46 -4.15 5.69
CA ASP A 133 -0.47 -4.34 7.15
C ASP A 133 -0.56 -3.00 7.89
N LEU A 134 0.17 -1.97 7.46
CA LEU A 134 0.09 -0.63 8.06
C LEU A 134 -1.32 -0.06 7.93
N ALA A 135 -1.94 -0.14 6.75
CA ALA A 135 -3.32 0.29 6.54
C ALA A 135 -4.27 -0.44 7.50
N LYS A 136 -4.15 -1.77 7.59
CA LYS A 136 -4.93 -2.60 8.51
C LYS A 136 -4.74 -2.19 9.97
N TYR A 137 -3.50 -2.03 10.44
CA TYR A 137 -3.21 -1.73 11.85
C TYR A 137 -3.47 -0.27 12.23
N ASN A 138 -3.49 0.64 11.26
CA ASN A 138 -3.92 2.04 11.43
C ASN A 138 -5.41 2.24 11.11
N ASN A 139 -6.16 1.15 10.85
CA ASN A 139 -7.60 1.16 10.59
C ASN A 139 -8.01 2.11 9.44
N MET A 140 -7.33 1.99 8.32
CA MET A 140 -7.53 2.79 7.12
C MET A 140 -7.44 1.93 5.86
N SER A 141 -7.93 2.42 4.72
CA SER A 141 -7.68 1.77 3.43
C SER A 141 -6.23 1.99 2.98
N LEU A 142 -5.76 1.20 2.01
CA LEU A 142 -4.45 1.45 1.41
C LEU A 142 -4.40 2.82 0.74
N GLY A 143 -5.49 3.22 0.07
CA GLY A 143 -5.62 4.55 -0.52
C GLY A 143 -5.55 5.68 0.50
N ASP A 144 -6.22 5.54 1.65
CA ASP A 144 -6.17 6.52 2.75
C ASP A 144 -4.76 6.61 3.35
N LEU A 145 -4.10 5.47 3.58
CA LEU A 145 -2.73 5.42 4.08
C LEU A 145 -1.78 6.23 3.18
N PHE A 146 -1.84 6.02 1.86
CA PHE A 146 -1.01 6.77 0.93
C PHE A 146 -1.43 8.23 0.78
N THR A 147 -2.72 8.53 0.87
CA THR A 147 -3.21 9.93 0.87
C THR A 147 -2.73 10.70 2.10
N GLU A 148 -2.64 10.03 3.25
CA GLU A 148 -2.31 10.64 4.52
C GLU A 148 -0.79 10.78 4.72
N TYR A 149 -0.03 9.75 4.36
CA TYR A 149 1.38 9.62 4.73
C TYR A 149 2.35 9.73 3.55
N GLU A 150 1.89 9.63 2.30
CA GLU A 150 2.74 10.06 1.19
C GLU A 150 2.64 11.57 1.05
N GLY A 151 3.80 12.25 1.17
CA GLY A 151 3.92 13.71 1.10
C GLY A 151 3.60 14.30 -0.27
#